data_AF-A0AAE0TGZ5-F1
#
_entry.id   AF-A0AAE0TGZ5-F1
#
_cell.length_a   1.000
_cell.length_b   1.000
_cell.length_c   1.000
_cell.angle_alpha   90.00
_cell.angle_beta   90.00
_cell.angle_gamma   90.00
#
_symmetry.space_group_name_H-M   'P 1'
#
loop_
_entity.id
_entity.type
_entity.pdbx_description
1 polymer ?
#
loop_
_entity_poly.entity_id
_entity_poly.type
_entity_poly.pdbx_seq_one_letter_code
_entity_poly.pdbx_strand_id
1 'polypeptide(L)'
;MAISFPQAFNGGKHNLLSLKTSTCILINKNLEVESFGFEAEEKYEELCLSDEHEQFYFFKHFKMKLQELKGLHVDFHLTDETGTKELPAIIVFSLAIKCLMDNALQYSRNERGNTPDSSILWALTVPAIWNESAVQFMKDAAVKASTSISKMFQNICFWLKCSFYVFAS
;
A
#
# COMPACT_ATOMS: atom_id res chain seq x y z
N MET A 1 -17.98 -12.61 -7.87
CA MET A 1 -17.09 -13.71 -7.46
C MET A 1 -16.01 -13.12 -6.59
N ALA A 2 -15.98 -13.43 -5.29
CA ALA A 2 -14.90 -12.95 -4.41
C ALA A 2 -13.62 -13.70 -4.77
N ILE A 3 -12.54 -12.97 -5.01
CA ILE A 3 -11.21 -13.54 -5.19
C ILE A 3 -10.64 -13.71 -3.78
N SER A 4 -10.63 -14.94 -3.28
CA SER A 4 -9.78 -15.31 -2.15
C SER A 4 -8.35 -15.40 -2.67
N PHE A 5 -7.51 -14.43 -2.28
CA PHE A 5 -6.06 -14.53 -2.44
C PHE A 5 -5.56 -15.81 -1.74
N PRO A 6 -4.60 -16.54 -2.30
CA PRO A 6 -3.92 -17.58 -1.53
C PRO A 6 -3.29 -16.91 -0.31
N GLN A 7 -3.42 -17.59 0.82
CA GLN A 7 -3.04 -17.11 2.15
C GLN A 7 -1.52 -17.07 2.38
N ALA A 8 -0.72 -16.75 1.38
CA ALA A 8 0.73 -16.67 1.52
C ALA A 8 1.32 -15.62 0.57
N PHE A 9 1.76 -14.50 1.14
CA PHE A 9 2.87 -13.74 0.57
C PHE A 9 4.14 -14.52 0.94
N ASN A 10 4.95 -14.90 -0.05
CA ASN A 10 6.30 -15.36 0.25
C ASN A 10 7.07 -14.17 0.84
N GLY A 11 7.21 -14.14 2.18
CA GLY A 11 8.26 -13.36 2.84
C GLY A 11 9.60 -13.86 2.32
N GLY A 12 10.55 -12.97 2.10
CA GLY A 12 11.76 -13.26 1.34
C GLY A 12 12.72 -14.25 2.02
N LYS A 13 14.01 -13.93 2.12
CA LYS A 13 15.06 -14.90 2.50
C LYS A 13 14.78 -15.69 3.79
N HIS A 14 13.94 -15.15 4.68
CA HIS A 14 13.36 -15.90 5.78
C HIS A 14 11.92 -16.35 5.44
N ASN A 15 11.74 -17.67 5.32
CA ASN A 15 10.51 -18.42 5.07
C ASN A 15 9.44 -18.26 6.20
N LEU A 16 9.15 -17.02 6.60
CA LEU A 16 8.13 -16.67 7.58
C LEU A 16 6.82 -16.48 6.83
N LEU A 17 5.94 -17.47 6.97
CA LEU A 17 4.56 -17.43 6.51
C LEU A 17 3.78 -16.35 7.29
N SER A 18 3.93 -15.09 6.89
CA SER A 18 3.11 -14.01 7.43
C SER A 18 1.85 -13.84 6.59
N LEU A 19 0.68 -14.00 7.23
CA LEU A 19 -0.63 -13.64 6.67
C LEU A 19 -0.80 -12.12 6.47
N LYS A 20 0.18 -11.31 6.91
CA LYS A 20 0.17 -9.85 6.83
C LYS A 20 1.42 -9.38 6.09
N THR A 21 1.23 -8.61 5.02
CA THR A 21 2.31 -7.82 4.41
C THR A 21 2.69 -6.70 5.37
N SER A 22 3.97 -6.55 5.72
CA SER A 22 4.44 -5.35 6.43
C SER A 22 4.11 -4.13 5.57
N THR A 23 3.62 -3.04 6.18
CA THR A 23 3.34 -1.79 5.44
C THR A 23 4.65 -1.03 5.26
N CYS A 24 5.53 -1.60 4.43
CA CYS A 24 6.83 -1.08 4.06
C CYS A 24 6.83 -0.74 2.58
N ILE A 25 7.45 0.37 2.22
CA ILE A 25 7.66 0.74 0.81
C ILE A 25 9.03 1.39 0.66
N LEU A 26 9.77 0.93 -0.34
CA LEU A 26 11.06 1.49 -0.75
C LEU A 26 10.87 2.22 -2.07
N ILE A 27 11.23 3.50 -2.10
CA ILE A 27 11.00 4.40 -3.24
C ILE A 27 12.35 5.01 -3.64
N ASN A 28 12.65 5.04 -4.93
CA ASN A 28 13.87 5.66 -5.43
C ASN A 28 13.73 7.20 -5.53
N LYS A 29 14.80 7.89 -5.95
CA LYS A 29 14.82 9.36 -6.13
C LYS A 29 13.82 9.86 -7.18
N ASN A 30 13.42 9.00 -8.12
CA ASN A 30 12.46 9.32 -9.18
C ASN A 30 10.99 9.14 -8.75
N LEU A 31 10.75 8.83 -7.47
CA LEU A 31 9.42 8.51 -6.93
C LEU A 31 8.81 7.24 -7.53
N GLU A 32 9.65 6.32 -7.99
CA GLU A 32 9.25 5.00 -8.44
C GLU A 32 9.43 4.00 -7.32
N VAL A 33 8.50 3.05 -7.21
CA VAL A 33 8.57 2.02 -6.18
C VAL A 33 9.61 1.00 -6.59
N GLU A 34 10.62 0.83 -5.76
CA GLU A 34 11.69 -0.15 -5.94
C GLU A 34 11.25 -1.53 -5.41
N SER A 35 10.58 -1.56 -4.26
CA SER A 35 10.00 -2.76 -3.67
C SER A 35 8.94 -2.42 -2.62
N PHE A 36 8.10 -3.41 -2.28
CA PHE A 36 7.00 -3.26 -1.33
C PHE A 36 6.91 -4.45 -0.37
N GLY A 37 6.46 -4.22 0.86
CA GLY A 37 6.29 -5.28 1.85
C GLY A 37 7.61 -5.82 2.39
N PHE A 38 7.70 -7.13 2.59
CA PHE A 38 8.92 -7.78 3.10
C PHE A 38 10.13 -7.57 2.19
N GLU A 39 9.91 -7.54 0.87
CA GLU A 39 10.97 -7.24 -0.10
C GLU A 39 11.55 -5.83 0.09
N ALA A 40 10.73 -4.86 0.51
CA ALA A 40 11.22 -3.53 0.84
C ALA A 40 12.10 -3.52 2.08
N GLU A 41 11.73 -4.31 3.09
CA GLU A 41 12.50 -4.43 4.33
C GLU A 41 13.86 -5.09 4.08
N GLU A 42 13.87 -6.24 3.40
CA GLU A 42 15.10 -6.96 3.06
C GLU A 42 16.05 -6.10 2.19
N LYS A 43 15.50 -5.44 1.17
CA LYS A 43 16.31 -4.59 0.29
C LYS A 43 16.86 -3.35 1.01
N TYR A 44 16.08 -2.77 1.91
CA TYR A 44 16.56 -1.64 2.72
C TYR A 44 17.68 -2.06 3.68
N GLU A 45 17.58 -3.25 4.29
CA GLU A 45 18.66 -3.80 5.11
C GLU A 45 19.95 -4.00 4.30
N GLU A 46 19.84 -4.55 3.09
CA GLU A 46 20.98 -4.70 2.17
C GLU A 46 21.61 -3.34 1.82
N LEU A 47 20.80 -2.32 1.54
CA LEU A 47 21.26 -0.95 1.26
C LEU A 47 21.88 -0.25 2.48
N CYS A 48 21.46 -0.60 3.69
CA CYS A 48 22.09 -0.11 4.93
C CYS A 48 23.50 -0.69 5.07
N LEU A 49 23.69 -1.98 4.73
CA LEU A 49 25.00 -2.63 4.79
C LEU A 49 26.00 -2.07 3.78
N SER A 50 25.54 -1.50 2.66
CA SER A 50 26.39 -0.87 1.65
C SER A 50 26.44 0.66 1.72
N ASP A 51 25.84 1.29 2.74
CA ASP A 51 25.72 2.75 2.90
C ASP A 51 25.03 3.47 1.70
N GLU A 52 24.21 2.75 0.94
CA GLU A 52 23.48 3.29 -0.22
C GLU A 52 22.03 3.70 0.09
N HIS A 53 21.55 3.36 1.29
CA HIS A 53 20.18 3.62 1.76
C HIS A 53 19.79 5.11 1.72
N GLU A 54 20.74 6.04 1.83
CA GLU A 54 20.47 7.48 1.72
C GLU A 54 19.83 7.87 0.38
N GLN A 55 20.07 7.07 -0.68
CA GLN A 55 19.55 7.33 -2.01
C GLN A 55 18.07 6.96 -2.18
N PHE A 56 17.47 6.28 -1.21
CA PHE A 56 16.10 5.79 -1.28
C PHE A 56 15.25 6.37 -0.16
N TYR A 57 13.96 6.53 -0.38
CA TYR A 57 13.01 6.78 0.70
C TYR A 57 12.48 5.44 1.18
N PHE A 58 12.61 5.17 2.47
CA PHE A 58 12.05 3.97 3.08
C PHE A 58 11.05 4.37 4.16
N PHE A 59 9.81 3.88 4.03
CA PHE A 59 8.75 4.14 5.00
C PHE A 59 8.27 2.84 5.59
N LYS A 60 8.28 2.74 6.93
CA LYS A 60 7.78 1.59 7.68
C LYS A 60 6.53 1.96 8.48
N HIS A 61 5.57 1.04 8.53
CA HIS A 61 4.33 1.17 9.32
C HIS A 61 3.55 2.49 9.10
N PHE A 62 3.68 3.10 7.92
CA PHE A 62 3.13 4.44 7.63
C PHE A 62 1.59 4.51 7.72
N LYS A 63 0.89 3.38 7.60
CA LYS A 63 -0.56 3.29 7.82
C LYS A 63 -0.96 3.75 9.24
N MET A 64 -0.12 3.48 10.23
CA MET A 64 -0.40 3.84 11.62
C MET A 64 -0.37 5.36 11.83
N LYS A 65 0.45 6.06 11.05
CA LYS A 65 0.55 7.53 11.10
C LYS A 65 -0.76 8.22 10.69
N LEU A 66 -1.59 7.57 9.88
CA LEU A 66 -2.91 8.11 9.52
C LEU A 66 -3.90 8.09 10.69
N GLN A 67 -3.78 7.11 11.61
CA GLN A 67 -4.63 7.03 12.79
C GLN A 67 -4.30 8.14 13.82
N GLU A 68 -3.04 8.57 13.85
CA GLU A 68 -2.54 9.61 14.76
C GLU A 68 -3.02 11.03 14.35
N LEU A 69 -3.53 11.19 13.12
CA LEU A 69 -4.00 12.47 12.60
C LEU A 69 -5.35 12.90 13.20
N LYS A 70 -5.28 13.87 14.11
CA LYS A 70 -6.46 14.59 14.64
C LYS A 70 -6.86 15.77 13.76
N GLY A 71 -7.12 15.51 12.48
CA GLY A 71 -7.50 16.51 11.49
C GLY A 71 -6.64 16.43 10.24
N LEU A 72 -7.29 16.41 9.07
CA LEU A 72 -6.60 16.40 7.78
C LEU A 72 -6.06 17.80 7.48
N HIS A 73 -4.75 17.99 7.61
CA HIS A 73 -4.07 19.02 6.82
C HIS A 73 -3.70 18.38 5.48
N VAL A 74 -4.00 19.10 4.39
CA VAL A 74 -3.63 18.73 3.01
C VAL A 74 -2.11 18.57 2.87
N ASP A 75 -1.33 19.16 3.79
CA ASP A 75 0.13 19.14 3.84
C ASP A 75 0.70 18.08 4.81
N PHE A 76 0.05 16.92 4.94
CA PHE A 76 0.60 15.84 5.75
C PHE A 76 1.78 15.15 5.04
N HIS A 77 2.97 15.22 5.63
CA HIS A 77 4.20 14.60 5.14
C HIS A 77 4.61 13.45 6.04
N LEU A 78 5.20 12.42 5.44
CA LEU A 78 5.85 11.32 6.13
C LEU A 78 7.35 11.54 6.05
N THR A 79 8.01 11.45 7.20
CA THR A 79 9.47 11.34 7.28
C THR A 79 9.86 9.87 7.06
N ASP A 80 10.93 9.66 6.30
CA ASP A 80 11.48 8.32 6.07
C ASP A 80 12.26 7.80 7.29
N GLU A 81 12.67 6.53 7.27
CA GLU A 81 13.38 5.92 8.41
C GLU A 81 14.76 6.53 8.68
N THR A 82 15.35 7.28 7.73
CA THR A 82 16.60 8.03 8.00
C THR A 82 16.36 9.31 8.80
N GLY A 83 15.11 9.80 8.86
CA GLY A 83 14.75 11.01 9.58
C GLY A 83 15.11 12.31 8.87
N THR A 84 15.71 12.24 7.67
CA THR A 84 16.27 13.38 6.95
C THR A 84 15.52 13.71 5.66
N LYS A 85 14.71 12.80 5.16
CA LYS A 85 13.92 12.97 3.94
C LYS A 85 12.44 12.84 4.25
N GLU A 86 11.62 13.52 3.46
CA GLU A 86 10.18 13.48 3.61
C GLU A 86 9.47 13.43 2.25
N LEU A 87 8.29 12.83 2.23
CA LEU A 87 7.38 12.86 1.08
C LEU A 87 5.95 13.16 1.53
N PRO A 88 5.13 13.78 0.65
CA PRO A 88 3.71 13.92 0.92
C PRO A 88 3.07 12.55 1.16
N ALA A 89 2.34 12.40 2.26
CA ALA A 89 1.75 11.12 2.64
C ALA A 89 0.85 10.55 1.53
N ILE A 90 0.10 11.43 0.85
CA ILE A 90 -0.79 11.03 -0.25
C ILE A 90 -0.03 10.29 -1.37
N ILE A 91 1.24 10.64 -1.61
CA ILE A 91 2.11 9.98 -2.59
C ILE A 91 2.43 8.57 -2.10
N VAL A 92 2.97 8.44 -0.90
CA VAL A 92 3.36 7.16 -0.29
C VAL A 92 2.18 6.18 -0.26
N PHE A 93 1.01 6.64 0.21
CA PHE A 93 -0.19 5.80 0.25
C PHE A 93 -0.71 5.44 -1.16
N SER A 94 -0.67 6.36 -2.11
CA SER A 94 -1.11 6.05 -3.49
C SER A 94 -0.19 5.03 -4.16
N LEU A 95 1.13 5.12 -3.96
CA LEU A 95 2.10 4.15 -4.46
C LEU A 95 1.90 2.78 -3.82
N ALA A 96 1.66 2.73 -2.50
CA ALA A 96 1.37 1.48 -1.80
C ALA A 96 0.09 0.80 -2.31
N ILE A 97 -0.99 1.57 -2.53
CA ILE A 97 -2.24 1.04 -3.10
C ILE A 97 -2.00 0.49 -4.50
N LYS A 98 -1.22 1.22 -5.32
CA LYS A 98 -0.85 0.77 -6.67
C LYS A 98 -0.10 -0.56 -6.63
N CYS A 99 0.91 -0.71 -5.77
CA CYS A 99 1.63 -1.97 -5.61
C CYS A 99 0.72 -3.14 -5.22
N LEU A 100 -0.23 -2.92 -4.30
CA LEU A 100 -1.21 -3.94 -3.93
C LEU A 100 -2.09 -4.35 -5.11
N MET A 101 -2.54 -3.38 -5.92
CA MET A 101 -3.33 -3.66 -7.11
C MET A 101 -2.52 -4.41 -8.16
N ASP A 102 -1.31 -3.96 -8.47
CA ASP A 102 -0.42 -4.56 -9.47
C ASP A 102 -0.07 -6.00 -9.08
N ASN A 103 0.26 -6.26 -7.82
CA ASN A 103 0.53 -7.61 -7.30
C ASN A 103 -0.70 -8.51 -7.42
N ALA A 104 -1.88 -7.99 -7.09
CA ALA A 104 -3.13 -8.73 -7.19
C ALA A 104 -3.50 -9.06 -8.66
N LEU A 105 -3.27 -8.12 -9.59
CA LEU A 105 -3.45 -8.34 -11.01
C LEU A 105 -2.48 -9.38 -11.55
N GLN A 106 -1.20 -9.28 -11.20
CA GLN A 106 -0.18 -10.25 -11.59
C GLN A 106 -0.54 -11.65 -11.10
N TYR A 107 -0.96 -11.78 -9.84
CA TYR A 107 -1.42 -13.04 -9.29
C TYR A 107 -2.63 -13.60 -10.06
N SER A 108 -3.64 -12.78 -10.32
CA SER A 108 -4.82 -13.19 -11.09
C SER A 108 -4.46 -13.65 -12.51
N ARG A 109 -3.51 -12.97 -13.17
CA ARG A 109 -3.05 -13.34 -14.52
C ARG A 109 -2.34 -14.68 -14.53
N ASN A 110 -1.52 -14.95 -13.51
CA ASN A 110 -0.80 -16.22 -13.37
C ASN A 110 -1.75 -17.41 -13.14
N GLU A 111 -2.81 -17.23 -12.34
CA GLU A 111 -3.75 -18.31 -12.01
C GLU A 111 -4.85 -18.53 -13.04
N ARG A 112 -5.40 -17.43 -13.60
CA ARG A 112 -6.66 -17.46 -14.39
C ARG A 112 -6.48 -17.03 -15.83
N GLY A 113 -5.25 -16.73 -16.25
CA GLY A 113 -4.97 -16.14 -17.55
C GLY A 113 -5.39 -14.68 -17.64
N ASN A 114 -5.34 -14.12 -18.85
CA ASN A 114 -5.47 -12.69 -19.06
C ASN A 114 -6.93 -12.22 -18.91
N THR A 115 -7.30 -11.85 -17.69
CA THR A 115 -8.60 -11.24 -17.40
C THR A 115 -8.52 -9.74 -17.72
N PRO A 116 -9.48 -9.16 -18.47
CA PRO A 116 -9.46 -7.73 -18.75
C PRO A 116 -9.51 -6.92 -17.45
N ASP A 117 -8.57 -6.01 -17.26
CA ASP A 117 -8.45 -5.17 -16.05
C ASP A 117 -9.77 -4.42 -15.74
N SER A 118 -10.54 -4.06 -16.79
CA SER A 118 -11.84 -3.39 -16.69
C SER A 118 -12.95 -4.22 -16.03
N SER A 119 -12.76 -5.53 -15.87
CA SER A 119 -13.74 -6.44 -15.27
C SER A 119 -13.55 -6.63 -13.76
N ILE A 120 -12.50 -6.03 -13.18
CA ILE A 120 -12.15 -6.19 -11.78
C ILE A 120 -12.75 -5.05 -10.95
N LEU A 121 -13.51 -5.43 -9.92
CA LEU A 121 -14.05 -4.52 -8.92
C LEU A 121 -13.11 -4.50 -7.72
N TRP A 122 -12.64 -3.31 -7.36
CA TRP A 122 -11.77 -3.12 -6.20
C TRP A 122 -12.57 -2.62 -5.01
N ALA A 123 -12.32 -3.23 -3.86
CA ALA A 123 -12.85 -2.80 -2.57
C ALA A 123 -11.68 -2.55 -1.62
N LEU A 124 -11.49 -1.30 -1.23
CA LEU A 124 -10.52 -0.91 -0.22
C LEU A 124 -11.24 -0.80 1.13
N THR A 125 -10.83 -1.60 2.10
CA THR A 125 -11.40 -1.56 3.45
C THR A 125 -10.59 -0.63 4.35
N VAL A 126 -11.31 0.16 5.15
CA VAL A 126 -10.73 1.04 6.17
C VAL A 126 -11.26 0.63 7.55
N PRO A 127 -10.45 0.66 8.61
CA PRO A 127 -10.91 0.33 9.96
C PRO A 127 -12.07 1.24 10.41
N ALA A 128 -13.06 0.67 11.11
CA ALA A 128 -14.22 1.43 11.61
C ALA A 128 -13.86 2.50 12.67
N ILE A 129 -12.68 2.41 13.27
CA ILE A 129 -12.15 3.37 14.26
C ILE A 129 -11.50 4.61 13.61
N TRP A 130 -11.36 4.64 12.29
CA TRP A 130 -10.80 5.80 11.60
C TRP A 130 -11.83 6.93 11.51
N ASN A 131 -11.39 8.15 11.73
CA ASN A 131 -12.23 9.33 11.58
C ASN A 131 -12.56 9.59 10.10
N GLU A 132 -13.58 10.39 9.84
CA GLU A 132 -14.04 10.70 8.48
C GLU A 132 -12.92 11.29 7.60
N SER A 133 -12.02 12.06 8.21
CA SER A 133 -10.84 12.61 7.55
C SER A 133 -9.90 11.51 7.04
N ALA A 134 -9.49 10.56 7.88
CA ALA A 134 -8.64 9.44 7.47
C ALA A 134 -9.32 8.58 6.39
N VAL A 135 -10.64 8.40 6.47
CA VAL A 135 -11.41 7.71 5.44
C VAL A 135 -11.36 8.49 4.12
N GLN A 136 -11.57 9.81 4.13
CA GLN A 136 -11.49 10.63 2.93
C GLN A 136 -10.09 10.63 2.32
N PHE A 137 -9.04 10.72 3.15
CA PHE A 137 -7.66 10.63 2.71
C PHE A 137 -7.38 9.33 1.94
N MET A 138 -7.85 8.18 2.44
CA MET A 138 -7.69 6.91 1.73
C MET A 138 -8.43 6.87 0.40
N LYS A 139 -9.60 7.52 0.32
CA LYS A 139 -10.31 7.65 -0.96
C LYS A 139 -9.47 8.45 -1.94
N ASP A 140 -8.94 9.59 -1.51
CA ASP A 140 -8.13 10.46 -2.37
C ASP A 140 -6.84 9.73 -2.80
N ALA A 141 -6.21 8.96 -1.90
CA ALA A 141 -5.05 8.13 -2.22
C ALA A 141 -5.38 7.05 -3.25
N ALA A 142 -6.53 6.39 -3.11
CA ALA A 142 -6.99 5.36 -4.03
C ALA A 142 -7.34 5.94 -5.41
N VAL A 143 -7.99 7.09 -5.45
CA VAL A 143 -8.25 7.84 -6.70
C VAL A 143 -6.91 8.18 -7.36
N LYS A 144 -5.96 8.75 -6.62
CA LYS A 144 -4.64 9.09 -7.14
C LYS A 144 -3.91 7.88 -7.74
N ALA A 145 -3.91 6.75 -7.02
CA ALA A 145 -3.34 5.49 -7.50
C ALA A 145 -3.98 5.04 -8.83
N SER A 146 -5.30 5.14 -8.94
CA SER A 146 -6.04 4.72 -10.13
C SER A 146 -5.81 5.62 -11.35
N THR A 147 -5.62 6.93 -11.17
CA THR A 147 -5.29 7.87 -12.26
C THR A 147 -3.90 7.69 -12.83
N SER A 148 -2.94 7.20 -12.03
CA SER A 148 -1.58 6.90 -12.47
C SER A 148 -1.47 5.60 -13.29
N ILE A 149 -2.54 4.79 -13.32
CA ILE A 149 -2.66 3.62 -14.19
C ILE A 149 -3.48 4.08 -15.41
N SER A 150 -2.99 3.83 -16.61
CA SER A 150 -3.59 4.30 -17.88
C SER A 150 -5.10 4.03 -17.97
N LYS A 151 -5.91 5.09 -17.85
CA LYS A 151 -7.34 5.25 -18.27
C LYS A 151 -8.39 4.17 -17.96
N MET A 152 -8.11 3.09 -17.22
CA MET A 152 -9.01 1.92 -17.17
C MET A 152 -9.55 1.52 -15.80
N PHE A 153 -9.58 2.41 -14.81
CA PHE A 153 -10.12 2.10 -13.48
C PHE A 153 -11.16 3.13 -13.02
N GLN A 154 -12.43 2.95 -13.43
CA GLN A 154 -13.57 3.72 -12.89
C GLN A 154 -14.35 3.00 -11.78
N ASN A 155 -13.95 1.80 -11.36
CA ASN A 155 -14.77 0.92 -10.53
C ASN A 155 -14.15 0.65 -9.14
N ILE A 156 -13.75 1.69 -8.41
CA ILE A 156 -13.46 1.56 -6.97
C ILE A 156 -14.77 1.76 -6.21
N CYS A 157 -15.33 0.66 -5.70
CA CYS A 157 -16.49 0.73 -4.81
C CYS A 157 -16.01 1.02 -3.39
N PHE A 158 -16.21 2.25 -2.93
CA PHE A 158 -16.06 2.60 -1.52
C PHE A 158 -17.26 2.06 -0.73
N TRP A 159 -17.14 0.86 -0.18
CA TRP A 159 -18.11 0.37 0.80
C TRP A 159 -17.94 1.16 2.10
N LEU A 160 -18.66 2.27 2.20
CA LEU A 160 -18.87 2.97 3.46
C LEU A 160 -20.03 2.30 4.21
N LYS A 161 -19.69 1.73 5.36
CA LYS A 161 -20.56 1.07 6.36
C LYS A 161 -21.06 -0.31 5.97
N CYS A 162 -20.39 -1.33 6.52
CA CYS A 162 -21.07 -2.46 7.15
C CYS A 162 -20.45 -2.69 8.52
N SER A 163 -21.12 -2.20 9.58
CA SER A 163 -21.06 -2.87 10.87
C SER A 163 -21.56 -4.29 10.64
N PHE A 164 -20.72 -5.31 10.86
CA PHE A 164 -21.07 -6.59 11.50
C PHE A 164 -19.80 -7.46 11.50
N TYR A 165 -19.31 -7.74 12.72
CA TYR A 165 -18.41 -8.80 13.19
C TYR A 165 -17.56 -9.59 12.16
N VAL A 166 -16.23 -9.54 12.33
CA VAL A 166 -15.39 -10.61 12.92
C VAL A 166 -13.94 -10.21 12.63
N PHE A 167 -13.16 -9.90 13.66
CA PHE A 167 -11.78 -10.37 13.80
C PHE A 167 -11.46 -10.42 15.28
N ALA A 168 -11.21 -11.64 15.76
CA ALA A 168 -10.65 -11.90 17.06
C ALA A 168 -9.19 -11.41 17.11
N SER A 169 -8.79 -11.10 18.35
CA SER A 169 -7.59 -10.46 18.86
C SER A 169 -6.26 -10.82 18.20
#